data_AF-A0AAQ3AHM0-F1
#
_entry.id   AF-A0AAQ3AHM0-F1
#
_cell.length_a   1.000
_cell.length_b   1.000
_cell.length_c   1.000
_cell.angle_alpha   90.00
_cell.angle_beta   90.00
_cell.angle_gamma   90.00
#
_symmetry.space_group_name_H-M   'P 1'
#
loop_
_entity.id
_entity.type
_entity.pdbx_description
1 polymer ?
#
loop_
_entity_poly.entity_id
_entity_poly.type
_entity_poly.pdbx_seq_one_letter_code
_entity_poly.pdbx_strand_id
1 'polypeptide(L)'
;MNINQNDLRLKLEIQKFGCYLLCLHYYIETHNKNLRFNTFDINDNYHKFVNLGYIKSNCFILNPCRILAHYGIKSEVRWEYKNYVSKSNEFEISEVTIDKAFGSHFIATNNSEVLYDSLKLKEKGTPYQVTSKRIFRKY
;
A
#
# COMPACT_ATOMS: atom_id res chain seq x y z
N MET A 1 9.39 6.16 -2.33
CA MET A 1 8.27 6.92 -2.92
C MET A 1 7.92 8.13 -2.07
N ASN A 2 7.72 9.30 -2.68
CA ASN A 2 7.29 10.54 -2.01
C ASN A 2 5.99 11.06 -2.64
N ILE A 3 4.96 10.21 -2.64
CA ILE A 3 3.62 10.55 -3.12
C ILE A 3 2.69 10.49 -1.91
N ASN A 4 1.95 11.56 -1.65
CA ASN A 4 0.94 11.58 -0.60
C ASN A 4 -0.44 11.28 -1.20
N GLN A 5 -1.30 10.62 -0.44
CA GLN A 5 -2.64 10.28 -0.92
C GLN A 5 -3.48 11.53 -1.19
N ASN A 6 -3.27 12.63 -0.46
CA ASN A 6 -3.97 13.88 -0.65
C ASN A 6 -3.41 14.76 -1.79
N ASP A 7 -2.53 14.24 -2.64
CA ASP A 7 -2.03 14.96 -3.80
C ASP A 7 -3.15 15.17 -4.84
N LEU A 8 -3.41 16.43 -5.18
CA LEU A 8 -4.51 16.83 -6.08
C LEU A 8 -4.32 16.31 -7.52
N ARG A 9 -3.11 15.87 -7.88
CA ARG A 9 -2.82 15.27 -9.19
C ARG A 9 -3.25 13.81 -9.27
N LEU A 10 -3.51 13.16 -8.13
CA LEU A 10 -4.05 11.80 -8.10
C LEU A 10 -5.54 11.81 -8.41
N LYS A 11 -6.07 10.68 -8.88
CA LYS A 11 -7.51 10.50 -9.02
C LYS A 11 -8.25 10.55 -7.70
N LEU A 12 -9.49 11.05 -7.69
CA LEU A 12 -10.30 11.22 -6.49
C LEU A 12 -10.51 9.90 -5.73
N GLU A 13 -10.62 8.79 -6.44
CA GLU A 13 -10.75 7.46 -5.86
C GLU A 13 -9.48 7.07 -5.10
N ILE A 14 -8.32 7.35 -5.68
CA ILE A 14 -7.01 7.11 -5.05
C ILE A 14 -6.84 8.06 -3.85
N GLN A 15 -7.24 9.32 -3.99
CA GLN A 15 -7.17 10.28 -2.89
C GLN A 15 -8.01 9.86 -1.68
N LYS A 16 -9.12 9.15 -1.91
CA LYS A 16 -10.01 8.67 -0.84
C LYS A 16 -9.58 7.31 -0.28
N PHE A 17 -9.19 6.37 -1.13
CA PHE A 17 -9.08 4.96 -0.77
C PHE A 17 -7.80 4.27 -1.28
N GLY A 18 -6.85 5.04 -1.83
CA GLY A 18 -5.67 4.53 -2.51
C GLY A 18 -4.51 4.06 -1.62
N CYS A 19 -4.64 4.10 -0.29
CA CYS A 19 -3.54 3.85 0.64
C CYS A 19 -2.85 2.50 0.41
N TYR A 20 -3.63 1.44 0.19
CA TYR A 20 -3.08 0.11 -0.08
C TYR A 20 -2.38 0.06 -1.45
N LEU A 21 -2.96 0.67 -2.49
CA LEU A 21 -2.34 0.77 -3.81
C LEU A 21 -0.98 1.48 -3.74
N LEU A 22 -0.92 2.58 -3.00
CA LEU A 22 0.31 3.34 -2.80
C LEU A 22 1.36 2.55 -2.02
N CYS A 23 0.98 1.77 -1.02
CA CYS A 23 1.90 0.86 -0.32
C CYS A 23 2.49 -0.21 -1.26
N LEU A 24 1.70 -0.76 -2.18
CA LEU A 24 2.21 -1.71 -3.18
C LEU A 24 3.25 -1.04 -4.10
N HIS A 25 2.96 0.18 -4.59
CA HIS A 25 3.92 0.93 -5.43
C HIS A 25 5.19 1.30 -4.67
N TYR A 26 5.09 1.64 -3.39
CA TYR A 26 6.26 1.82 -2.53
C TYR A 26 7.15 0.58 -2.55
N TYR A 27 6.59 -0.62 -2.29
CA TYR A 27 7.38 -1.85 -2.30
C TYR A 27 7.96 -2.18 -3.68
N ILE A 28 7.22 -1.90 -4.76
CA ILE A 28 7.72 -2.06 -6.13
C ILE A 28 8.96 -1.17 -6.36
N GLU A 29 8.96 0.10 -5.95
CA GLU A 29 10.15 0.97 -6.01
C GLU A 29 11.31 0.44 -5.16
N THR A 30 11.02 -0.10 -3.96
CA THR A 30 12.10 -0.63 -3.11
C THR A 30 12.76 -1.87 -3.72
N HIS A 31 12.01 -2.65 -4.50
CA HIS A 31 12.52 -3.84 -5.17
C HIS A 31 13.29 -3.50 -6.46
N ASN A 32 12.87 -2.45 -7.17
CA ASN A 32 13.54 -1.97 -8.38
C ASN A 32 14.03 -0.53 -8.23
N LYS A 33 15.31 -0.36 -7.89
CA LYS A 33 15.94 0.95 -7.63
C LYS A 33 15.93 1.90 -8.84
N ASN A 34 15.77 1.38 -10.05
CA ASN A 34 15.70 2.17 -11.28
C ASN A 34 14.27 2.67 -11.57
N LEU A 35 13.28 2.22 -10.80
CA LEU A 35 11.89 2.59 -10.95
C LEU A 35 11.51 3.64 -9.90
N ARG A 36 10.94 4.75 -10.38
CA ARG A 36 10.41 5.83 -9.55
C ARG A 36 9.05 6.22 -10.10
N PHE A 37 8.01 6.06 -9.29
CA PHE A 37 6.68 6.46 -9.67
C PHE A 37 6.47 7.95 -9.38
N ASN A 38 5.80 8.61 -10.32
CA ASN A 38 5.17 9.90 -10.12
C ASN A 38 3.63 9.73 -10.08
N THR A 39 2.90 10.82 -9.85
CA THR A 39 1.43 10.78 -9.75
C THR A 39 0.74 10.37 -11.05
N PHE A 40 1.33 10.66 -12.22
CA PHE A 40 0.83 10.21 -13.51
C PHE A 40 0.91 8.68 -13.62
N ASP A 41 2.06 8.09 -13.25
CA ASP A 41 2.24 6.64 -13.27
C ASP A 41 1.24 5.93 -12.34
N ILE A 42 1.00 6.49 -11.15
CA ILE A 42 0.00 5.94 -10.20
C ILE A 42 -1.40 5.97 -10.80
N ASN A 43 -1.80 7.05 -11.47
CA ASN A 43 -3.10 7.17 -12.11
C ASN A 43 -3.25 6.19 -13.28
N ASP A 44 -2.21 6.04 -14.11
CA ASP A 44 -2.20 5.09 -15.22
C ASP A 44 -2.30 3.64 -14.71
N ASN A 45 -1.49 3.30 -13.71
CA ASN A 45 -1.53 1.98 -13.07
C ASN A 45 -2.87 1.68 -12.43
N TYR A 46 -3.49 2.66 -11.76
CA TYR A 46 -4.84 2.50 -11.23
C TYR A 46 -5.83 2.09 -12.33
N HIS A 47 -5.85 2.80 -13.46
CA HIS A 47 -6.71 2.44 -14.59
C HIS A 47 -6.41 1.08 -15.17
N LYS A 48 -5.12 0.80 -15.38
CA LYS A 48 -4.65 -0.48 -15.89
C LYS A 48 -5.13 -1.63 -15.02
N PHE A 49 -4.97 -1.51 -13.71
CA PHE A 49 -5.34 -2.56 -12.77
C PHE A 49 -6.84 -2.65 -12.51
N VAL A 50 -7.59 -1.57 -12.71
CA VAL A 50 -9.06 -1.63 -12.79
C VAL A 50 -9.49 -2.42 -14.03
N ASN A 51 -8.95 -2.10 -15.20
CA ASN A 51 -9.29 -2.79 -16.46
C ASN A 51 -8.91 -4.27 -16.44
N LEU A 52 -7.80 -4.62 -15.79
CA LEU A 52 -7.36 -6.01 -15.60
C LEU A 52 -8.14 -6.75 -14.49
N GLY A 53 -9.02 -6.08 -13.75
CA GLY A 53 -9.80 -6.67 -12.66
C GLY A 53 -9.00 -6.99 -11.40
N TYR A 54 -7.84 -6.35 -11.19
CA TYR A 54 -7.01 -6.54 -9.99
C TYR A 54 -7.42 -5.58 -8.86
N ILE A 55 -8.11 -4.50 -9.21
CA ILE A 55 -8.62 -3.46 -8.32
C ILE A 55 -10.04 -3.10 -8.75
N LYS A 56 -10.94 -2.81 -7.81
CA LYS A 56 -12.26 -2.21 -8.11
C LYS A 56 -12.14 -0.70 -8.32
N SER A 57 -13.12 -0.08 -8.98
CA SER A 57 -13.17 1.38 -9.18
C SER A 57 -13.25 2.22 -7.89
N ASN A 58 -13.41 1.60 -6.72
CA ASN A 58 -13.31 2.28 -5.42
C ASN A 58 -11.94 2.04 -4.73
N CYS A 59 -10.90 1.67 -5.49
CA CYS A 59 -9.56 1.28 -5.03
C CYS A 59 -9.49 0.02 -4.15
N PHE A 60 -10.57 -0.75 -4.01
CA PHE A 60 -10.51 -2.02 -3.30
C PHE A 60 -9.61 -3.01 -4.06
N ILE A 61 -8.48 -3.38 -3.46
CA ILE A 61 -7.51 -4.30 -4.05
C ILE A 61 -8.06 -5.74 -3.99
N LEU A 62 -8.26 -6.36 -5.15
CA LEU A 62 -8.71 -7.75 -5.27
C LEU A 62 -7.55 -8.74 -5.33
N ASN A 63 -6.47 -8.37 -6.03
CA ASN A 63 -5.33 -9.26 -6.23
C ASN A 63 -4.00 -8.50 -6.16
N PRO A 64 -3.45 -8.27 -4.95
CA PRO A 64 -2.20 -7.52 -4.80
C PRO A 64 -1.00 -8.29 -5.38
N CYS A 65 -0.99 -9.61 -5.33
CA CYS A 65 0.09 -10.43 -5.90
C CYS A 65 0.16 -10.31 -7.43
N ARG A 66 -0.97 -10.19 -8.14
CA ARG A 66 -0.96 -9.93 -9.58
C ARG A 66 -0.45 -8.54 -9.95
N ILE A 67 -0.71 -7.53 -9.11
CA ILE A 67 -0.13 -6.19 -9.25
C ILE A 67 1.39 -6.27 -9.11
N LEU A 68 1.89 -6.93 -8.07
CA LEU A 68 3.33 -7.13 -7.83
C LEU A 68 3.99 -7.95 -8.95
N ALA A 69 3.34 -9.02 -9.43
CA ALA A 69 3.83 -9.85 -10.50
C ALA A 69 3.96 -9.10 -11.84
N HIS A 70 3.14 -8.06 -12.07
CA HIS A 70 3.29 -7.18 -13.24
C HIS A 70 4.65 -6.48 -13.28
N TYR A 71 5.29 -6.33 -12.13
CA TYR A 71 6.63 -5.76 -11.96
C TYR A 71 7.70 -6.82 -11.69
N GLY A 72 7.41 -8.10 -11.96
CA GLY A 72 8.34 -9.21 -11.78
C GLY A 72 8.48 -9.70 -10.33
N ILE A 73 7.67 -9.20 -9.39
CA ILE A 73 7.74 -9.60 -7.97
C ILE A 73 6.78 -10.76 -7.73
N LYS A 74 7.31 -11.98 -7.73
CA LYS A 74 6.55 -13.18 -7.37
C LYS A 74 6.36 -13.23 -5.85
N SER A 75 5.12 -13.32 -5.42
CA SER A 75 4.78 -13.35 -3.99
C SER A 75 3.47 -14.06 -3.71
N GLU A 76 3.32 -14.53 -2.48
CA GLU A 76 2.04 -14.88 -1.86
C GLU A 76 1.68 -13.86 -0.80
N VAL A 77 0.39 -13.56 -0.63
CA VAL A 77 -0.11 -12.68 0.42
C VAL A 77 -0.96 -13.47 1.40
N ARG A 78 -0.82 -13.19 2.69
CA ARG A 78 -1.72 -13.68 3.74
C ARG A 78 -2.08 -12.58 4.71
N TRP A 79 -3.22 -12.76 5.35
CA TRP A 79 -3.65 -11.94 6.47
C TRP A 79 -2.98 -12.46 7.75
N GLU A 80 -2.47 -11.56 8.57
CA GLU A 80 -1.93 -11.88 9.89
C GLU A 80 -2.44 -10.90 10.94
N TYR A 81 -2.45 -11.34 12.20
CA TYR A 81 -2.81 -10.47 13.32
C TYR A 81 -1.71 -9.44 13.60
N LYS A 82 -2.07 -8.34 14.27
CA LYS A 82 -1.19 -7.18 14.50
C LYS A 82 0.15 -7.48 15.19
N ASN A 83 0.23 -8.58 15.95
CA ASN A 83 1.44 -8.99 16.67
C ASN A 83 2.40 -9.87 15.85
N TYR A 84 2.05 -10.23 14.61
CA TYR A 84 2.94 -10.98 13.75
C TYR A 84 4.22 -10.19 13.43
N VAL A 85 5.37 -10.88 13.42
CA VAL A 85 6.69 -10.29 13.12
C VAL A 85 7.15 -10.82 11.76
N SER A 86 7.43 -9.92 10.83
CA SER A 86 7.81 -10.25 9.45
C SER A 86 9.16 -10.94 9.40
N LYS A 87 9.27 -12.00 8.59
CA LYS A 87 10.54 -12.71 8.33
C LYS A 87 11.38 -11.96 7.28
N SER A 88 12.66 -12.33 7.16
CA SER A 88 13.61 -11.67 6.24
C SER A 88 13.20 -11.72 4.77
N ASN A 89 12.51 -12.78 4.34
CA ASN A 89 11.99 -12.93 2.99
C ASN A 89 10.56 -12.36 2.83
N GLU A 90 10.05 -11.66 3.82
CA GLU A 90 8.71 -11.08 3.82
C GLU A 90 8.75 -9.55 3.79
N PHE A 91 7.63 -8.94 3.42
CA PHE A 91 7.34 -7.54 3.68
C PHE A 91 5.89 -7.40 4.11
N GLU A 92 5.56 -6.31 4.80
CA GLU A 92 4.25 -6.14 5.43
C GLU A 92 3.59 -4.80 5.09
N ILE A 93 2.28 -4.87 4.86
CA ILE A 93 1.43 -3.69 4.80
C ILE A 93 0.46 -3.79 5.98
N SER A 94 0.59 -2.88 6.94
CA SER A 94 -0.23 -2.83 8.14
C SER A 94 -1.53 -2.09 7.86
N GLU A 95 -2.63 -2.69 8.27
CA GLU A 95 -3.94 -2.05 8.37
C GLU A 95 -4.02 -1.33 9.72
N VAL A 96 -4.43 -0.07 9.70
CA VAL A 96 -4.56 0.77 10.88
C VAL A 96 -5.92 1.43 10.96
N THR A 97 -6.44 1.57 12.17
CA THR A 97 -7.59 2.41 12.48
C THR A 97 -7.11 3.76 12.98
N ILE A 98 -7.70 4.84 12.47
CA ILE A 98 -7.41 6.21 12.88
C ILE A 98 -8.56 6.68 13.77
N ASP A 99 -8.25 7.22 14.95
CA ASP A 99 -9.28 7.72 15.85
C ASP A 99 -10.09 8.82 15.15
N LYS A 100 -11.42 8.71 15.21
CA LYS A 100 -12.40 9.64 14.61
C LYS A 100 -12.48 9.63 13.07
N ALA A 101 -11.78 8.73 12.37
CA ALA A 101 -11.98 8.50 10.95
C ALA A 101 -12.80 7.23 10.70
N PHE A 102 -13.72 7.29 9.74
CA PHE A 102 -14.44 6.08 9.29
C PHE A 102 -13.55 5.30 8.31
N GLY A 103 -13.29 4.03 8.65
CA GLY A 103 -12.59 3.07 7.79
C GLY A 103 -11.16 2.76 8.22
N SER A 104 -10.56 1.82 7.50
CA SER A 104 -9.17 1.40 7.69
C SER A 104 -8.24 2.17 6.74
N HIS A 105 -7.06 2.51 7.23
CA HIS A 105 -5.94 3.02 6.44
C HIS A 105 -4.85 1.96 6.33
N PHE A 106 -4.03 2.01 5.28
CA PHE A 106 -2.92 1.08 5.09
C PHE A 106 -1.59 1.83 5.02
N ILE A 107 -0.59 1.30 5.72
CA ILE A 107 0.78 1.82 5.75
C ILE A 107 1.78 0.68 5.50
N ALA A 108 2.86 0.96 4.80
CA ALA A 108 3.96 0.01 4.65
C ALA A 108 4.82 0.05 5.92
N THR A 109 5.07 -1.11 6.52
CA THR A 109 5.83 -1.22 7.77
C THR A 109 6.92 -2.28 7.70
N ASN A 110 7.81 -2.28 8.69
CA ASN A 110 8.72 -3.38 8.95
C ASN A 110 8.94 -3.49 10.46
N ASN A 111 8.39 -4.54 11.08
CA ASN A 111 8.57 -4.80 12.52
C ASN A 111 8.27 -3.58 13.40
N SER A 112 7.16 -2.89 13.13
CA SER A 112 6.68 -1.66 13.80
C SER A 112 7.30 -0.35 13.32
N GLU A 113 8.33 -0.39 12.48
CA GLU A 113 8.83 0.80 11.79
C GLU A 113 7.88 1.17 10.64
N VAL A 114 7.51 2.45 10.54
CA VAL A 114 6.74 2.96 9.40
C VAL A 114 7.70 3.29 8.28
N LEU A 115 7.60 2.54 7.18
CA LEU A 115 8.43 2.73 6.00
C LEU A 115 7.83 3.72 5.00
N TYR A 116 6.50 3.67 4.86
CA TYR A 116 5.75 4.60 4.03
C TYR A 116 4.31 4.72 4.52
N ASP A 117 3.87 5.96 4.67
CA ASP A 117 2.50 6.32 5.02
C ASP A 117 2.06 7.49 4.14
N SER A 118 1.09 7.21 3.28
CA SER A 118 0.58 8.18 2.31
C SER A 118 -0.21 9.34 2.94
N LEU A 119 -0.62 9.23 4.22
CA LEU A 119 -1.28 10.30 4.96
C LEU A 119 -0.37 11.01 5.96
N LYS A 120 0.85 10.49 6.19
CA LYS A 120 1.84 11.04 7.13
C LYS A 120 1.30 11.19 8.57
N LEU A 121 0.55 10.19 9.04
CA LEU A 121 -0.11 10.17 10.34
C LEU A 121 0.87 10.45 11.49
N LYS A 122 2.03 9.76 11.48
CA LYS A 122 3.07 9.95 12.50
C LYS A 122 3.63 11.38 12.51
N GLU A 123 3.95 11.93 11.34
CA GLU A 123 4.46 13.31 11.22
C GLU A 123 3.43 14.34 11.70
N LYS A 124 2.14 14.07 11.46
CA LYS A 124 1.02 14.93 11.89
C LYS A 124 0.62 14.73 13.36
N GLY A 125 1.28 13.82 14.09
CA GLY A 125 0.89 13.46 15.45
C GLY A 125 -0.51 12.85 15.55
N THR A 126 -1.02 12.25 14.47
CA THR A 126 -2.35 11.64 14.43
C THR A 126 -2.29 10.24 15.04
N PRO A 127 -3.02 9.96 16.14
CA PRO A 127 -3.05 8.63 16.74
C PRO A 127 -3.68 7.59 15.80
N TYR A 128 -3.08 6.41 15.76
CA TYR A 128 -3.61 5.25 15.04
C TYR A 128 -3.24 3.96 15.75
N GLN A 129 -3.99 2.89 15.49
CA GLN A 129 -3.72 1.55 16.02
C GLN A 129 -3.65 0.53 14.89
N VAL A 130 -2.62 -0.32 14.91
CA VAL A 130 -2.53 -1.45 13.97
C VAL A 130 -3.57 -2.50 14.32
N THR A 131 -4.39 -2.89 13.36
CA THR A 131 -5.46 -3.90 13.53
C THR A 131 -5.09 -5.23 12.92
N SER A 132 -4.47 -5.21 11.73
CA SER A 132 -4.02 -6.43 11.05
C SER A 132 -2.86 -6.13 10.11
N LYS A 133 -2.29 -7.18 9.52
CA LYS A 133 -1.22 -7.08 8.53
C LYS A 133 -1.55 -7.88 7.28
N ARG A 134 -1.08 -7.40 6.13
CA ARG A 134 -0.96 -8.18 4.89
C ARG A 134 0.51 -8.51 4.75
N ILE A 135 0.86 -9.77 4.96
CA ILE A 135 2.23 -10.26 4.86
C ILE A 135 2.45 -10.85 3.48
N PHE A 136 3.46 -10.35 2.79
CA PHE A 136 3.86 -10.81 1.48
C PHE A 136 5.15 -11.59 1.58
N ARG A 137 5.13 -12.87 1.25
CA ARG A 137 6.35 -13.68 1.16
C ARG A 137 6.87 -13.63 -0.27
N LYS A 138 8.14 -13.26 -0.43
CA LYS A 138 8.85 -13.24 -1.70
C LYS A 138 9.42 -14.63 -2.01
N TYR A 139 9.48 -14.97 -3.30
CA TYR A 139 10.11 -16.17 -3.84
C TYR A 139 11.34 -15.84 -4.66
#